data_AF-A0A1U7SE62-F1
#
_entry.id   AF-A0A1U7SE62-F1
#
_cell.length_a   1.000
_cell.length_b   1.000
_cell.length_c   1.000
_cell.angle_alpha   90.00
_cell.angle_beta   90.00
_cell.angle_gamma   90.00
#
_symmetry.space_group_name_H-M   'P 1'
#
loop_
_entity.id
_entity.type
_entity.pdbx_description
1 polymer ?
#
loop_
_entity_poly.entity_id
_entity_poly.type
_entity_poly.pdbx_seq_one_letter_code
_entity_poly.pdbx_strand_id
1 'polypeptide(L)'
;LFLYVGLGSKKHPVHLLVPHGAFEIKNPPVLKHNDILSWLDNGTEGEIEGIVWHCNDGTLIKLHRHHLGLRWPIAETHLNSQPVVVSWTKYDYDFESQSLFHHFSKLDGQRFSRLKDIKFDF
;
A
#
# COMPACT_ATOMS: atom_id res chain seq x y z
N LEU A 1 7.18 5.47 4.69
CA LEU A 1 7.75 4.72 3.55
C LEU A 1 6.85 5.06 2.36
N PHE A 2 7.41 5.31 1.16
CA PHE A 2 6.56 5.55 -0.02
C PHE A 2 5.92 4.23 -0.41
N LEU A 3 4.59 4.13 -0.34
CA LEU A 3 3.88 2.98 -0.85
C LEU A 3 3.73 3.18 -2.36
N TYR A 4 4.25 2.25 -3.16
CA TYR A 4 3.97 2.25 -4.60
C TYR A 4 2.57 1.67 -4.79
N VAL A 5 1.57 2.55 -4.84
CA VAL A 5 0.16 2.15 -4.81
C VAL A 5 -0.37 1.72 -6.18
N GLY A 6 0.49 1.61 -7.19
CA GLY A 6 0.10 1.29 -8.57
C GLY A 6 -0.76 2.38 -9.24
N LEU A 7 -0.82 3.59 -8.67
CA LEU A 7 -1.59 4.71 -9.18
C LEU A 7 -0.75 5.59 -10.12
N GLY A 8 -1.39 6.08 -11.18
CA GLY A 8 -0.78 6.93 -12.20
C GLY A 8 -0.18 6.17 -13.38
N SER A 9 0.79 6.77 -14.05
CA SER A 9 1.45 6.18 -15.24
C SER A 9 2.96 6.14 -15.05
N LYS A 10 3.67 5.43 -15.95
CA LYS A 10 5.14 5.45 -15.97
C LYS A 10 5.72 6.87 -16.13
N LYS A 11 5.01 7.75 -16.84
CA LYS A 11 5.42 9.15 -17.07
C LYS A 11 5.05 10.06 -15.90
N HIS A 12 3.94 9.77 -15.22
CA HIS A 12 3.43 10.55 -14.09
C HIS A 12 3.04 9.59 -12.95
N PRO A 13 4.03 9.07 -12.20
CA PRO A 13 3.76 8.17 -11.09
C PRO A 13 3.16 8.96 -9.93
N VAL A 14 2.14 8.39 -9.29
CA VAL A 14 1.60 8.94 -8.06
C VAL A 14 2.34 8.33 -6.88
N HIS A 15 3.06 9.17 -6.14
CA HIS A 15 3.68 8.79 -4.89
C HIS A 15 2.89 9.39 -3.74
N LEU A 16 2.24 8.54 -2.94
CA LEU A 16 1.63 8.97 -1.71
C LEU A 16 2.65 8.79 -0.58
N LEU A 17 2.96 9.89 0.12
CA LEU A 17 3.57 9.79 1.43
C LEU A 17 2.48 9.32 2.38
N VAL A 18 2.40 8.01 2.58
CA VAL A 18 1.44 7.43 3.50
C VAL A 18 2.07 7.41 4.89
N PRO A 19 1.52 8.14 5.89
CA PRO A 19 1.82 7.82 7.27
C PRO A 19 1.30 6.41 7.51
N HIS A 20 2.21 5.44 7.65
CA HIS A 20 1.78 4.08 7.96
C HIS A 20 1.14 4.09 9.34
N GLY A 21 -0.07 3.56 9.45
CA GLY A 21 -0.55 3.09 10.74
C GLY A 21 0.43 2.02 11.22
N ALA A 22 0.93 2.18 12.43
CA ALA A 22 1.70 1.15 13.12
C ALA A 22 0.77 0.52 14.16
N PHE A 23 0.59 -0.80 14.10
CA PHE A 23 -0.07 -1.53 15.17
C PHE A 23 1.01 -2.17 16.02
N GLU A 24 1.11 -1.74 17.28
CA GLU A 24 2.00 -2.35 18.25
C GLU A 24 1.44 -3.72 18.66
N ILE A 25 2.17 -4.79 18.34
CA ILE A 25 1.85 -6.12 18.83
C ILE A 25 2.59 -6.32 20.15
N LYS A 26 1.88 -6.18 21.29
CA LYS A 26 2.48 -6.26 22.63
C LYS A 26 3.02 -7.65 22.98
N ASN A 27 2.45 -8.70 22.39
CA ASN A 27 2.85 -10.09 22.57
C ASN A 27 2.92 -10.76 21.19
N PRO A 28 3.95 -10.46 20.37
CA PRO A 28 4.04 -11.09 19.08
C PRO A 28 4.25 -12.60 19.28
N PRO A 29 3.48 -13.46 18.58
CA PRO A 29 3.75 -14.89 18.63
C PRO A 29 5.18 -15.15 18.12
N VAL A 30 5.76 -16.28 18.52
CA VAL A 30 7.05 -16.70 17.97
C VAL A 30 6.90 -16.88 16.47
N LEU A 31 7.54 -16.00 15.70
CA LEU A 31 7.54 -16.07 14.25
C LEU A 31 8.50 -17.18 13.80
N LYS A 32 7.95 -18.28 13.29
CA LYS A 32 8.75 -19.32 12.64
C LYS A 32 8.81 -19.02 11.15
N HIS A 33 9.98 -19.26 10.56
CA HIS A 33 10.21 -19.11 9.12
C HIS A 33 9.11 -19.78 8.28
N ASN A 34 8.75 -21.02 8.63
CA ASN A 34 7.75 -21.80 7.88
C ASN A 34 6.34 -21.23 8.00
N ASP A 35 6.00 -20.57 9.10
CA ASP A 35 4.69 -19.96 9.29
C ASP A 35 4.56 -18.73 8.36
N ILE A 36 5.62 -17.92 8.28
CA ILE A 36 5.67 -16.76 7.36
C ILE A 36 5.63 -17.22 5.90
N LEU A 37 6.42 -18.24 5.56
CA LEU A 37 6.43 -18.82 4.22
C LEU A 37 5.06 -19.36 3.84
N SER A 38 4.45 -20.16 4.71
CA SER A 38 3.12 -20.75 4.49
C SER A 38 2.06 -19.67 4.32
N TRP A 39 2.07 -18.62 5.16
CA TRP A 39 1.16 -17.49 5.06
C TRP A 39 1.33 -16.72 3.74
N LEU A 40 2.57 -16.40 3.36
CA LEU A 40 2.82 -15.69 2.10
C LEU A 40 2.44 -16.51 0.88
N ASP A 41 2.60 -17.84 0.91
CA ASP A 41 2.34 -18.70 -0.25
C ASP A 41 0.86 -19.10 -0.40
N ASN A 42 0.17 -19.34 0.72
CA ASN A 42 -1.16 -19.96 0.72
C ASN A 42 -2.27 -19.12 1.38
N GLY A 43 -1.91 -18.05 2.08
CA GLY A 43 -2.89 -17.18 2.74
C GLY A 43 -3.43 -16.12 1.78
N THR A 44 -4.75 -15.92 1.76
CA THR A 44 -5.39 -14.84 0.98
C THR A 44 -4.83 -13.47 1.36
N GLU A 45 -4.66 -13.21 2.66
CA GLU A 45 -4.06 -11.98 3.17
C GLU A 45 -2.54 -11.92 2.92
N GLY A 46 -1.92 -13.07 2.65
CA GLY A 46 -0.51 -13.21 2.31
C GLY A 46 -0.19 -12.92 0.84
N GLU A 47 -1.19 -12.62 0.00
CA GLU A 47 -1.04 -12.08 -1.36
C GLU A 47 -0.53 -10.62 -1.34
N ILE A 48 0.64 -10.44 -0.73
CA ILE A 48 1.38 -9.19 -0.62
C ILE A 48 2.81 -9.37 -1.13
N GLU A 49 3.44 -8.28 -1.55
CA GLU A 49 4.81 -8.25 -2.10
C GLU A 49 5.90 -8.56 -1.06
N GLY A 50 5.62 -8.29 0.21
CA GLY A 50 6.57 -8.47 1.29
C GLY A 50 6.14 -7.78 2.58
N ILE A 51 6.88 -8.04 3.65
CA ILE A 51 6.67 -7.49 4.98
C ILE A 51 7.78 -6.49 5.29
N VAL A 52 7.43 -5.38 5.93
CA VAL A 52 8.38 -4.40 6.48
C VAL A 52 8.19 -4.33 7.99
N TRP A 53 9.24 -4.63 8.74
CA TRP A 53 9.26 -4.47 10.19
C TRP A 53 10.00 -3.21 10.58
N HIS A 54 9.39 -2.46 11.50
CA HIS A 54 10.03 -1.35 12.20
C HIS A 54 10.52 -1.87 13.55
N CYS A 55 11.83 -1.84 13.76
CA CYS A 55 12.45 -2.21 15.02
C CYS A 55 12.51 -0.98 15.94
N ASN A 56 12.56 -1.23 17.26
CA ASN A 56 12.55 -0.18 18.28
C ASN A 56 13.78 0.76 18.22
N ASP A 57 14.87 0.30 17.62
CA ASP A 57 16.10 1.06 17.38
C ASP A 57 16.05 1.91 16.09
N GLY A 58 14.91 1.90 15.38
CA GLY A 58 14.74 2.57 14.10
C GLY A 58 15.19 1.75 12.89
N THR A 59 15.73 0.54 13.09
CA THR A 59 16.08 -0.38 12.00
C THR A 59 14.84 -0.81 11.23
N LEU A 60 14.96 -0.88 9.89
CA LEU A 60 13.93 -1.38 9.00
C LEU A 60 14.37 -2.69 8.37
N ILE A 61 13.59 -3.76 8.60
CA ILE A 61 13.82 -5.07 7.97
C ILE A 61 12.76 -5.29 6.90
N LYS A 62 13.19 -5.56 5.67
CA LYS A 62 12.31 -5.85 4.53
C LYS A 62 12.46 -7.30 4.09
N LEU A 63 11.35 -8.04 4.11
CA LEU A 63 11.27 -9.40 3.60
C LEU A 63 10.38 -9.43 2.37
N HIS A 64 10.96 -9.69 1.20
CA HIS A 64 10.21 -9.87 -0.03
C HIS A 64 9.94 -11.34 -0.30
N ARG A 65 8.87 -11.63 -1.05
CA ARG A 65 8.51 -12.99 -1.51
C ARG A 65 9.68 -13.74 -2.15
N HIS A 66 10.45 -13.06 -3.01
CA HIS A 66 11.56 -13.69 -3.72
C HIS A 66 12.72 -14.10 -2.81
N HIS A 67 12.89 -13.49 -1.63
CA HIS A 67 13.87 -13.94 -0.64
C HIS A 67 13.53 -15.33 -0.09
N LEU A 68 12.27 -15.77 -0.23
CA LEU A 68 11.78 -17.08 0.20
C LEU A 68 11.56 -18.05 -0.97
N GLY A 69 12.01 -17.70 -2.19
CA GLY A 69 11.78 -18.51 -3.39
C GLY A 69 10.36 -18.46 -3.95
N LEU A 70 9.50 -17.56 -3.44
CA LEU A 70 8.14 -17.38 -3.92
C LEU A 70 8.08 -16.46 -5.15
N ARG A 71 6.98 -16.57 -5.90
CA ARG A 71 6.71 -15.72 -7.07
C ARG A 71 6.75 -14.24 -6.70
N TRP A 72 7.42 -13.46 -7.54
CA TRP A 72 7.56 -12.01 -7.41
C TRP A 72 7.86 -11.37 -8.79
N PRO A 73 7.28 -10.22 -9.15
CA PRO A 73 6.18 -9.53 -8.46
C PRO A 73 4.87 -10.32 -8.56
N ILE A 74 3.91 -10.02 -7.69
CA ILE A 74 2.55 -10.56 -7.81
C ILE A 74 1.71 -9.59 -8.65
N ALA A 75 0.90 -10.14 -9.57
CA ALA A 75 0.16 -9.32 -10.53
C ALA A 75 -0.99 -8.54 -9.86
N GLU A 76 -1.68 -9.19 -8.91
CA GLU A 76 -2.75 -8.60 -8.12
C GLU A 76 -2.51 -9.00 -6.66
N THR A 77 -2.51 -8.01 -5.77
CA THR A 77 -2.49 -8.23 -4.32
C THR A 77 -3.93 -8.26 -3.79
N HIS A 78 -4.18 -8.99 -2.71
CA HIS A 78 -5.51 -9.02 -2.10
C HIS A 78 -6.06 -7.63 -1.77
N LEU A 79 -5.23 -6.74 -1.21
CA LEU A 79 -5.64 -5.37 -0.84
C LEU A 79 -6.02 -4.50 -2.06
N ASN A 80 -5.31 -4.62 -3.18
CA ASN A 80 -5.66 -3.89 -4.40
C ASN A 80 -7.03 -4.29 -4.98
N SER A 81 -7.52 -5.49 -4.61
CA SER A 81 -8.84 -5.99 -5.03
C SER A 81 -9.98 -5.62 -4.07
N GLN A 82 -9.68 -4.97 -2.93
CA GLN A 82 -10.71 -4.57 -1.98
C GLN A 82 -11.40 -3.26 -2.39
N PRO A 83 -12.69 -3.08 -2.06
CA PRO A 83 -13.37 -1.81 -2.20
C PRO A 83 -12.69 -0.73 -1.37
N VAL A 84 -12.51 0.46 -1.96
CA VAL A 84 -11.88 1.61 -1.30
C VAL A 84 -12.76 2.83 -1.36
N VAL A 85 -12.67 3.67 -0.33
CA VAL A 85 -13.26 5.01 -0.31
C VAL A 85 -12.10 5.99 -0.21
N VAL A 86 -12.09 6.98 -1.10
CA VAL A 86 -11.11 8.07 -1.03
C VAL A 86 -11.66 9.11 -0.06
N SER A 87 -10.87 9.45 0.94
CA SER A 87 -11.19 10.51 1.89
C SER A 87 -10.09 11.54 1.90
N TRP A 88 -10.48 12.79 1.73
CA TRP A 88 -9.62 13.95 1.77
C TRP A 88 -9.95 14.77 3.02
N THR A 89 -8.98 14.96 3.90
CA THR A 89 -9.14 15.93 4.98
C THR A 89 -8.95 17.32 4.37
N LYS A 90 -10.02 18.13 4.34
CA LYS A 90 -9.95 19.49 3.79
C LYS A 90 -8.81 20.25 4.46
N TYR A 91 -7.85 20.65 3.64
CA TYR A 91 -6.82 21.61 4.01
C TYR A 91 -7.24 22.94 3.42
N ASP A 92 -7.19 24.00 4.23
CA ASP A 92 -7.55 25.35 3.82
C ASP A 92 -6.39 25.97 3.01
N TYR A 93 -6.06 25.33 1.89
CA TYR A 93 -4.99 25.71 0.99
C TYR A 93 -5.49 25.66 -0.44
N ASP A 94 -5.37 26.79 -1.13
CA ASP A 94 -5.76 26.90 -2.54
C ASP A 94 -4.64 26.32 -3.40
N PHE A 95 -4.78 25.04 -3.75
CA PHE A 95 -3.84 24.37 -4.63
C PHE A 95 -4.00 24.88 -6.06
N GLU A 96 -2.89 25.08 -6.77
CA GLU A 96 -2.91 25.40 -8.20
C GLU A 96 -3.82 24.43 -8.97
N SER A 97 -4.62 24.96 -9.89
CA SER A 97 -5.67 24.20 -10.62
C SER A 97 -5.13 23.04 -11.46
N GLN A 98 -3.84 23.05 -11.79
CA GLN A 98 -3.14 22.00 -12.53
C GLN A 98 -2.36 21.03 -11.63
N SER A 99 -2.34 21.28 -10.31
CA SER A 99 -1.63 20.41 -9.39
C SER A 99 -2.28 19.03 -9.29
N LEU A 100 -1.48 18.01 -8.98
CA LEU A 100 -1.99 16.68 -8.66
C LEU A 100 -2.98 16.73 -7.49
N PHE A 101 -2.73 17.60 -6.50
CA PHE A 101 -3.61 17.82 -5.35
C PHE A 101 -5.02 18.27 -5.75
N HIS A 102 -5.13 19.22 -6.69
CA HIS A 102 -6.43 19.63 -7.22
C HIS A 102 -7.17 18.46 -7.88
N HIS A 103 -6.48 17.61 -8.62
CA HIS A 103 -7.07 16.41 -9.23
C HIS A 103 -7.51 15.38 -8.18
N PHE A 104 -6.68 15.10 -7.17
CA PHE A 104 -7.03 14.21 -6.06
C PHE A 104 -8.21 14.70 -5.23
N SER A 105 -8.31 16.02 -5.01
CA SER A 105 -9.40 16.59 -4.22
C SER A 105 -10.79 16.28 -4.82
N LYS A 106 -10.88 16.08 -6.14
CA LYS A 106 -12.12 15.72 -6.84
C LYS A 106 -12.58 14.29 -6.53
N LEU A 107 -11.68 13.43 -6.06
CA LEU A 107 -11.98 12.04 -5.71
C LEU A 107 -12.55 11.89 -4.28
N ASP A 108 -12.57 12.96 -3.48
CA ASP A 108 -13.06 12.90 -2.10
C ASP A 108 -14.50 12.36 -2.01
N GLY A 109 -14.71 11.43 -1.09
CA GLY A 109 -15.98 10.74 -0.86
C GLY A 109 -16.33 9.69 -1.92
N GLN A 110 -15.56 9.57 -3.02
CA GLN A 110 -15.83 8.57 -4.05
C GLN A 110 -15.46 7.16 -3.58
N ARG A 111 -16.26 6.19 -4.00
CA ARG A 111 -16.08 4.76 -3.70
C ARG A 111 -15.75 4.01 -4.99
N PHE A 112 -14.74 3.16 -4.90
CA PHE A 112 -14.29 2.30 -6.00
C PHE A 112 -14.34 0.84 -5.58
N SER A 113 -14.63 -0.04 -6.53
CA SER A 113 -14.63 -1.49 -6.28
C SER A 113 -13.23 -2.03 -6.01
N ARG A 114 -12.20 -1.42 -6.62
CA ARG A 114 -10.79 -1.76 -6.50
C ARG A 114 -9.93 -0.52 -6.65
N LEU A 115 -8.71 -0.57 -6.13
CA LEU A 115 -7.78 0.55 -6.17
C LEU A 115 -7.37 0.95 -7.60
N LYS A 116 -7.22 -0.04 -8.49
CA LYS A 116 -6.88 0.18 -9.91
C LYS A 116 -8.01 0.79 -10.75
N ASP A 117 -9.23 0.80 -10.21
CA ASP A 117 -10.38 1.40 -10.90
C ASP A 117 -10.37 2.94 -10.76
N ILE A 118 -9.50 3.48 -9.89
CA ILE A 118 -9.26 4.92 -9.78
C ILE A 118 -8.52 5.39 -11.04
N LYS A 119 -9.24 6.12 -11.88
CA LYS A 119 -8.65 6.77 -13.06
C LYS A 119 -8.27 8.19 -12.74
N PHE A 120 -7.13 8.59 -13.29
CA PHE A 120 -6.71 9.97 -13.28
C PHE A 120 -6.74 10.48 -14.71
N ASP A 121 -7.49 11.54 -14.93
CA ASP A 121 -7.46 12.28 -16.19
C ASP A 121 -6.23 13.18 -16.13
N PHE A 122 -5.08 12.68 -16.59
CA PHE A 122 -3.84 13.44 -16.76
C PHE A 122 -3.57 13.73 -18.23
#